data_AF-B2GKA2-F1
#
_entry.id   AF-B2GKA2-F1
#
_cell.length_a   1.000
_cell.length_b   1.000
_cell.length_c   1.000
_cell.angle_alpha   90.00
_cell.angle_beta   90.00
_cell.angle_gamma   90.00
#
_symmetry.space_group_name_H-M   'P 1'
#
loop_
_entity.id
_entity.type
_entity.pdbx_description
1 polymer ?
#
loop_
_entity_poly.entity_id
_entity_poly.type
_entity_poly.pdbx_seq_one_letter_code
_entity_poly.pdbx_strand_id
1 'polypeptide(L)'
;MNRSRTLATTVALALLATGSLTGCGADSTEQPRSMSTTSEIDGGPTSGIRSRAASSAPSAPDEAQQPAGGSGAPSGTRGSGDRASTPAPAASSPEPKNSCATTSAQQAVDENIGKVPAAFPDGTQNVDWMVQDSDNYDPCAELSWVTLVIEGATVSSPYTQMLFHHGEYLGTTTSKAIGFSPSTVRLDDATIQVTYRYVEGSESNAEARGRAVSTYTWNPDTESIDHAGEWPPGIG
;
A
#
# COMPACT_ATOMS: atom_id res chain seq x y z
N MET A 1 3.74 54.02 0.20
CA MET A 1 5.07 54.58 0.50
C MET A 1 6.09 53.46 0.41
N ASN A 2 6.80 53.37 -0.72
CA ASN A 2 7.90 52.43 -0.96
C ASN A 2 9.11 52.77 -0.08
N ARG A 3 9.72 51.77 0.55
CA ARG A 3 11.12 51.85 0.99
C ARG A 3 11.86 50.55 0.68
N SER A 4 12.41 50.52 -0.54
CA SER A 4 13.47 49.63 -0.97
C SER A 4 14.80 49.97 -0.28
N ARG A 5 15.55 48.97 0.17
CA ARG A 5 16.98 49.03 0.54
C ARG A 5 17.60 47.70 0.10
N THR A 6 18.07 47.55 -1.13
CA THR A 6 19.41 47.84 -1.69
C THR A 6 20.60 47.37 -0.83
N LEU A 7 21.11 46.18 -1.21
CA LEU A 7 22.49 45.68 -1.33
C LEU A 7 23.52 45.89 -0.19
N ALA A 8 24.08 44.77 0.28
CA ALA A 8 25.51 44.66 0.55
C ALA A 8 25.99 43.27 0.08
N THR A 9 26.75 43.30 -1.01
CA THR A 9 27.44 42.17 -1.64
C THR A 9 28.71 41.88 -0.84
N THR A 10 28.89 40.65 -0.36
CA THR A 10 30.19 40.19 0.15
C THR A 10 30.65 39.01 -0.69
N VAL A 11 31.61 39.29 -1.58
CA VAL A 11 32.40 38.30 -2.31
C VAL A 11 33.47 37.79 -1.36
N ALA A 12 33.52 36.49 -1.11
CA ALA A 12 34.66 35.82 -0.51
C ALA A 12 35.11 34.71 -1.47
N LEU A 13 36.20 35.01 -2.18
CA LEU A 13 36.92 34.15 -3.10
C LEU A 13 37.90 33.30 -2.28
N ALA A 14 37.80 31.98 -2.30
CA ALA A 14 38.81 31.09 -1.70
C ALA A 14 39.04 29.83 -2.56
N LEU A 15 40.03 29.99 -3.44
CA LEU A 15 41.02 29.06 -3.98
C LEU A 15 40.73 27.54 -4.02
N LEU A 16 40.87 27.05 -5.25
CA LEU A 16 40.99 25.66 -5.70
C LEU A 16 42.17 24.93 -5.04
N ALA A 17 41.92 23.67 -4.65
CA ALA A 17 42.95 22.64 -4.54
C ALA A 17 42.48 21.41 -5.34
N THR A 18 43.01 21.27 -6.55
CA THR A 18 42.92 20.07 -7.38
C THR A 18 43.91 19.03 -6.87
N GLY A 19 43.42 17.92 -6.33
CA GLY A 19 44.22 16.73 -6.03
C GLY A 19 43.77 15.57 -6.92
N SER A 20 44.53 15.28 -7.97
CA SER A 20 44.36 14.09 -8.80
C SER A 20 45.17 12.95 -8.19
N LEU A 21 44.50 11.94 -7.65
CA LEU A 21 45.10 10.65 -7.30
C LEU A 21 44.73 9.65 -8.39
N THR A 22 45.67 9.43 -9.31
CA THR A 22 45.66 8.33 -10.27
C THR A 22 46.04 7.05 -9.54
N GLY A 23 45.06 6.15 -9.35
CA GLY A 23 45.29 4.77 -8.93
C GLY A 23 44.67 3.82 -9.95
N CYS A 24 45.52 3.18 -10.76
CA CYS A 24 45.13 2.04 -11.60
C CYS A 24 45.31 0.75 -10.81
N GLY A 25 44.32 -0.15 -10.86
CA GLY A 25 44.45 -1.48 -10.29
C GLY A 25 43.21 -2.36 -10.45
N ALA A 26 43.21 -3.13 -11.55
CA ALA A 26 42.61 -4.44 -11.77
C ALA A 26 41.08 -4.62 -11.81
N ASP A 27 40.63 -5.07 -13.00
CA ASP A 27 39.48 -5.92 -13.25
C ASP A 27 39.20 -6.96 -12.15
N SER A 28 37.95 -7.02 -11.72
CA SER A 28 37.31 -8.24 -11.21
C SER A 28 35.81 -8.09 -11.35
N THR A 29 35.29 -8.66 -12.44
CA THR A 29 33.90 -9.09 -12.55
C THR A 29 33.59 -10.06 -11.42
N GLU A 30 32.91 -9.62 -10.38
CA GLU A 30 32.13 -10.49 -9.51
C GLU A 30 31.00 -9.69 -8.87
N GLN A 31 29.78 -10.07 -9.24
CA GLN A 31 28.52 -9.60 -8.73
C GLN A 31 28.21 -10.39 -7.46
N PRO A 32 28.10 -9.77 -6.28
CA PRO A 32 27.44 -10.40 -5.14
C PRO A 32 26.06 -9.76 -4.98
N ARG A 33 25.08 -10.52 -5.45
CA ARG A 33 23.79 -10.77 -4.79
C ARG A 33 23.02 -9.54 -4.31
N SER A 34 21.94 -9.26 -5.04
CA SER A 34 20.74 -8.59 -4.53
C SER A 34 20.49 -8.97 -3.08
N MET A 35 20.76 -8.05 -2.16
CA MET A 35 20.19 -8.14 -0.82
C MET A 35 18.75 -7.69 -0.95
N SER A 36 17.86 -8.64 -1.24
CA SER A 36 16.45 -8.49 -0.89
C SER A 36 16.39 -8.47 0.62
N THR A 37 16.45 -7.27 1.22
CA THR A 37 16.02 -7.10 2.61
C THR A 37 14.51 -7.20 2.62
N THR A 38 13.98 -8.42 2.64
CA THR A 38 12.67 -8.68 3.23
C THR A 38 12.84 -8.40 4.71
N SER A 39 12.52 -7.17 5.11
CA SER A 39 12.15 -6.91 6.50
C SER A 39 10.74 -7.47 6.67
N GLU A 40 10.63 -8.73 7.10
CA GLU A 40 9.42 -9.16 7.79
C GLU A 40 9.35 -8.36 9.10
N ILE A 41 8.48 -7.35 9.12
CA ILE A 41 8.10 -6.70 10.36
C ILE A 41 7.09 -7.64 11.03
N ASP A 42 7.59 -8.48 11.92
CA ASP A 42 6.77 -9.28 12.82
C ASP A 42 6.08 -8.35 13.84
N GLY A 43 4.75 -8.32 13.84
CA GLY A 43 3.96 -7.90 15.01
C GLY A 43 3.34 -6.50 15.05
N GLY A 44 3.15 -5.81 13.92
CA GLY A 44 2.24 -4.65 13.83
C GLY A 44 0.92 -5.00 13.15
N PRO A 45 -0.20 -4.27 13.36
CA PRO A 45 -1.49 -4.54 12.71
C PRO A 45 -1.49 -4.28 11.19
N THR A 46 -0.32 -4.08 10.58
CA THR A 46 -0.07 -4.23 9.13
C THR A 46 -0.14 -5.69 8.67
N SER A 47 -0.73 -6.61 9.46
CA SER A 47 -0.83 -8.04 9.16
C SER A 47 -1.53 -8.37 7.82
N GLY A 48 -2.10 -7.38 7.14
CA GLY A 48 -2.64 -7.50 5.79
C GLY A 48 -1.97 -6.62 4.73
N ILE A 49 -0.93 -5.81 5.00
CA ILE A 49 -0.33 -4.93 3.98
C ILE A 49 1.00 -5.49 3.51
N ARG A 50 1.07 -5.88 2.23
CA ARG A 50 2.29 -6.37 1.57
C ARG A 50 2.91 -5.25 0.75
N SER A 51 4.17 -4.92 1.00
CA SER A 51 4.93 -4.05 0.10
C SER A 51 5.32 -4.83 -1.16
N ARG A 52 4.81 -4.42 -2.33
CA ARG A 52 5.33 -4.88 -3.62
C ARG A 52 6.19 -3.77 -4.22
N ALA A 53 7.45 -4.08 -4.53
CA ALA A 53 8.24 -3.24 -5.41
C ALA A 53 7.53 -3.19 -6.77
N ALA A 54 7.39 -1.99 -7.37
CA ALA A 54 6.72 -1.80 -8.65
C ALA A 54 7.33 -2.71 -9.73
N SER A 55 6.61 -3.78 -10.09
CA SER A 55 6.96 -4.63 -11.22
C SER A 55 6.41 -4.02 -12.50
N SER A 56 7.30 -3.79 -13.45
CA SER A 56 7.05 -3.23 -14.77
C SER A 56 5.89 -3.91 -15.50
N ALA A 57 5.05 -3.09 -16.15
CA ALA A 57 3.88 -3.49 -16.93
C ALA A 57 4.16 -4.61 -17.97
N PRO A 58 3.19 -5.49 -18.27
CA PRO A 58 3.32 -6.47 -19.35
C PRO A 58 3.09 -5.83 -20.73
N SER A 59 3.99 -6.14 -21.67
CA SER A 59 3.86 -5.82 -23.09
C SER A 59 2.65 -6.52 -23.73
N ALA A 60 2.00 -5.82 -24.66
CA ALA A 60 0.87 -6.27 -25.46
C ALA A 60 1.12 -7.61 -26.22
N PRO A 61 0.06 -8.37 -26.56
CA PRO A 61 0.19 -9.56 -27.40
C PRO A 61 0.20 -9.18 -28.89
N ASP A 62 1.15 -9.74 -29.63
CA ASP A 62 1.23 -9.70 -31.09
C ASP A 62 0.31 -10.78 -31.69
N GLU A 63 -0.37 -10.40 -32.76
CA GLU A 63 -1.46 -11.10 -33.42
C GLU A 63 -0.95 -12.14 -34.44
N ALA A 64 -1.79 -13.16 -34.66
CA ALA A 64 -1.84 -14.04 -35.83
C ALA A 64 -0.83 -15.20 -35.93
N GLN A 65 -1.37 -16.42 -35.93
CA GLN A 65 -1.42 -17.25 -37.15
C GLN A 65 -2.26 -18.53 -36.96
N GLN A 66 -3.38 -18.59 -37.69
CA GLN A 66 -3.99 -19.84 -38.18
C GLN A 66 -3.60 -20.00 -39.66
N PRO A 67 -3.48 -21.24 -40.21
CA PRO A 67 -4.66 -21.84 -40.85
C PRO A 67 -4.78 -23.38 -40.84
N ALA A 68 -6.05 -23.80 -40.93
CA ALA A 68 -6.64 -24.86 -41.76
C ALA A 68 -6.25 -26.36 -41.63
N GLY A 69 -7.30 -27.17 -41.40
CA GLY A 69 -7.67 -28.24 -42.34
C GLY A 69 -7.40 -29.68 -41.90
N GLY A 70 -8.44 -30.49 -41.76
CA GLY A 70 -8.29 -31.95 -41.61
C GLY A 70 -9.57 -32.67 -41.22
N SER A 71 -10.41 -32.96 -42.21
CA SER A 71 -11.56 -33.86 -42.10
C SER A 71 -11.08 -35.31 -42.00
N GLY A 72 -11.70 -36.12 -41.13
CA GLY A 72 -11.45 -37.57 -41.09
C GLY A 72 -12.08 -38.28 -39.89
N ALA A 73 -13.31 -38.76 -40.04
CA ALA A 73 -13.80 -39.92 -39.30
C ALA A 73 -13.28 -41.21 -39.97
N PRO A 74 -13.04 -42.30 -39.23
CA PRO A 74 -14.06 -43.34 -39.21
C PRO A 74 -14.21 -44.11 -37.88
N SER A 75 -15.37 -44.77 -37.78
CA SER A 75 -15.78 -45.74 -36.75
C SER A 75 -14.78 -46.88 -36.51
N GLY A 76 -14.75 -47.39 -35.27
CA GLY A 76 -14.27 -48.74 -35.00
C GLY A 76 -14.09 -49.13 -33.54
N THR A 77 -15.03 -49.94 -33.05
CA THR A 77 -14.80 -51.12 -32.18
C THR A 77 -14.84 -50.98 -30.66
N ARG A 78 -15.81 -51.73 -30.11
CA ARG A 78 -15.98 -52.18 -28.71
C ARG A 78 -14.66 -52.60 -28.04
N GLY A 79 -14.47 -52.13 -26.82
CA GLY A 79 -13.65 -52.78 -25.80
C GLY A 79 -14.34 -52.65 -24.46
N SER A 80 -14.97 -53.73 -23.99
CA SER A 80 -15.40 -53.85 -22.60
C SER A 80 -14.17 -53.86 -21.70
N GLY A 81 -14.13 -52.91 -20.76
CA GLY A 81 -13.10 -52.84 -19.73
C GLY A 81 -13.74 -52.28 -18.46
N ASP A 82 -14.26 -53.17 -17.63
CA ASP A 82 -14.60 -52.90 -16.24
C ASP A 82 -13.38 -52.31 -15.53
N ARG A 83 -13.45 -51.04 -15.16
CA ARG A 83 -12.68 -50.50 -14.04
C ARG A 83 -13.55 -49.54 -13.26
N ALA A 84 -14.00 -50.05 -12.11
CA ALA A 84 -14.70 -49.29 -11.08
C ALA A 84 -14.01 -47.93 -10.86
N SER A 85 -14.69 -46.88 -11.29
CA SER A 85 -14.35 -45.50 -10.94
C SER A 85 -15.07 -45.18 -9.64
N THR A 86 -14.39 -45.36 -8.53
CA THR A 86 -14.77 -44.72 -7.28
C THR A 86 -14.80 -43.20 -7.54
N PRO A 87 -15.90 -42.49 -7.29
CA PRO A 87 -15.89 -41.03 -7.35
C PRO A 87 -14.89 -40.54 -6.31
N ALA A 88 -13.81 -39.89 -6.75
CA ALA A 88 -13.02 -39.06 -5.85
C ALA A 88 -13.97 -38.02 -5.26
N PRO A 89 -13.98 -37.80 -3.93
CA PRO A 89 -14.75 -36.70 -3.38
C PRO A 89 -14.27 -35.43 -4.06
N ALA A 90 -15.20 -34.72 -4.69
CA ALA A 90 -14.94 -33.38 -5.18
C ALA A 90 -14.39 -32.60 -3.98
N ALA A 91 -13.12 -32.23 -4.04
CA ALA A 91 -12.58 -31.24 -3.14
C ALA A 91 -13.38 -29.98 -3.44
N SER A 92 -14.32 -29.65 -2.55
CA SER A 92 -15.00 -28.38 -2.55
C SER A 92 -13.92 -27.32 -2.44
N SER A 93 -13.60 -26.68 -3.56
CA SER A 93 -12.96 -25.38 -3.54
C SER A 93 -13.88 -24.49 -2.70
N PRO A 94 -13.37 -23.82 -1.64
CA PRO A 94 -14.21 -22.91 -0.87
C PRO A 94 -14.78 -21.88 -1.84
N GLU A 95 -16.11 -21.78 -1.93
CA GLU A 95 -16.74 -20.67 -2.64
C GLU A 95 -16.21 -19.36 -2.04
N PRO A 96 -15.82 -18.38 -2.86
CA PRO A 96 -15.44 -17.08 -2.36
C PRO A 96 -16.61 -16.54 -1.53
N LYS A 97 -16.33 -16.18 -0.28
CA LYS A 97 -17.32 -15.61 0.65
C LYS A 97 -17.64 -14.19 0.21
N ASN A 98 -18.37 -14.05 -0.89
CA ASN A 98 -18.89 -12.76 -1.38
C ASN A 98 -20.09 -12.26 -0.55
N SER A 99 -20.10 -12.56 0.76
CA SER A 99 -21.14 -12.08 1.67
C SER A 99 -20.71 -10.75 2.24
N CYS A 100 -21.51 -9.71 2.01
CA CYS A 100 -21.31 -8.43 2.67
C CYS A 100 -21.48 -8.55 4.19
N ALA A 101 -20.76 -7.73 4.95
CA ALA A 101 -21.09 -7.49 6.34
C ALA A 101 -22.46 -6.78 6.46
N THR A 102 -23.01 -6.78 7.67
CA THR A 102 -24.25 -6.06 8.01
C THR A 102 -24.01 -4.95 9.02
N THR A 103 -22.74 -4.68 9.34
CA THR A 103 -22.32 -3.70 10.34
C THR A 103 -22.36 -2.29 9.75
N SER A 104 -22.71 -1.31 10.59
CA SER A 104 -22.52 0.10 10.26
C SER A 104 -21.05 0.49 10.38
N ALA A 105 -20.65 1.61 9.79
CA ALA A 105 -19.28 2.11 9.90
C ALA A 105 -18.83 2.28 11.37
N GLN A 106 -19.68 2.85 12.21
CA GLN A 106 -19.38 3.03 13.64
C GLN A 106 -19.19 1.68 14.34
N GLN A 107 -20.06 0.71 14.07
CA GLN A 107 -19.93 -0.62 14.65
C GLN A 107 -18.63 -1.31 14.19
N ALA A 108 -18.29 -1.20 12.91
CA ALA A 108 -17.05 -1.76 12.37
C ALA A 108 -15.80 -1.13 12.99
N VAL A 109 -15.84 0.19 13.28
CA VAL A 109 -14.78 0.87 14.04
C VAL A 109 -14.73 0.36 15.47
N ASP A 110 -15.85 0.36 16.21
CA ASP A 110 -15.89 -0.04 17.62
C ASP A 110 -15.39 -1.48 17.84
N GLU A 111 -15.72 -2.40 16.94
CA GLU A 111 -15.27 -3.79 16.96
C GLU A 111 -13.76 -3.96 16.72
N ASN A 112 -13.13 -2.99 16.05
CA ASN A 112 -11.74 -3.10 15.58
C ASN A 112 -10.81 -2.02 16.13
N ILE A 113 -11.31 -1.02 16.88
CA ILE A 113 -10.51 0.12 17.34
C ILE A 113 -9.36 -0.30 18.26
N GLY A 114 -9.55 -1.36 19.05
CA GLY A 114 -8.48 -1.94 19.88
C GLY A 114 -7.33 -2.58 19.10
N LYS A 115 -7.49 -2.78 17.78
CA LYS A 115 -6.45 -3.28 16.87
C LYS A 115 -5.73 -2.15 16.13
N VAL A 116 -6.20 -0.92 16.25
CA VAL A 116 -5.58 0.25 15.61
C VAL A 116 -4.38 0.68 16.46
N PRO A 117 -3.21 0.98 15.86
CA PRO A 117 -2.07 1.51 16.62
C PRO A 117 -2.45 2.77 17.41
N ALA A 118 -1.87 2.93 18.60
CA ALA A 118 -2.03 4.15 19.38
C ALA A 118 -1.55 5.37 18.57
N ALA A 119 -2.25 6.50 18.69
CA ALA A 119 -1.88 7.74 18.02
C ALA A 119 -0.47 8.23 18.40
N PHE A 120 -0.04 7.94 19.63
CA PHE A 120 1.28 8.26 20.18
C PHE A 120 1.92 7.00 20.77
N PRO A 121 2.64 6.19 19.97
CA PRO A 121 3.20 4.91 20.42
C PRO A 121 4.26 5.02 21.51
N ASP A 122 4.85 6.19 21.68
CA ASP A 122 5.84 6.48 22.74
C ASP A 122 5.19 6.74 24.11
N GLY A 123 3.86 6.74 24.19
CA GLY A 123 3.12 6.99 25.43
C GLY A 123 3.17 8.45 25.89
N THR A 124 3.60 9.39 25.05
CA THR A 124 3.63 10.81 25.39
C THR A 124 2.25 11.39 25.67
N GLN A 125 1.21 10.81 25.07
CA GLN A 125 -0.18 11.19 25.26
C GLN A 125 -1.06 9.95 25.22
N ASN A 126 -2.08 9.92 26.08
CA ASN A 126 -3.14 8.92 26.03
C ASN A 126 -4.41 9.62 25.54
N VAL A 127 -4.71 9.47 24.25
CA VAL A 127 -5.88 10.05 23.59
C VAL A 127 -6.57 8.98 22.78
N ASP A 128 -7.91 9.04 22.78
CA ASP A 128 -8.73 8.10 22.04
C ASP A 128 -8.88 8.55 20.58
N TRP A 129 -9.05 7.55 19.71
CA TRP A 129 -9.45 7.76 18.33
C TRP A 129 -10.93 8.10 18.25
N MET A 130 -11.29 9.04 17.39
CA MET A 130 -12.65 9.36 16.99
C MET A 130 -12.80 9.24 15.47
N VAL A 131 -14.00 8.89 15.02
CA VAL A 131 -14.33 8.87 13.59
C VAL A 131 -14.37 10.29 13.07
N GLN A 132 -13.52 10.59 12.09
CA GLN A 132 -13.52 11.87 11.38
C GLN A 132 -14.40 11.82 10.13
N ASP A 133 -14.29 10.75 9.37
CA ASP A 133 -15.00 10.52 8.12
C ASP A 133 -15.21 9.02 7.92
N SER A 134 -16.47 8.64 7.69
CA SER A 134 -16.91 7.27 7.42
C SER A 134 -17.75 7.18 6.14
N ASP A 135 -17.83 8.23 5.33
CA ASP A 135 -18.68 8.29 4.14
C ASP A 135 -18.24 7.29 3.07
N ASN A 136 -16.98 6.83 3.14
CA ASN A 136 -16.39 5.85 2.24
C ASN A 136 -16.35 4.43 2.81
N TYR A 137 -17.03 4.19 3.94
CA TYR A 137 -17.27 2.85 4.45
C TYR A 137 -18.48 2.23 3.75
N ASP A 138 -18.28 1.03 3.21
CA ASP A 138 -19.34 0.21 2.63
C ASP A 138 -19.07 -1.25 3.02
N PRO A 139 -20.01 -1.94 3.69
CA PRO A 139 -19.84 -3.32 4.12
C PRO A 139 -19.92 -4.34 2.96
N CYS A 140 -20.20 -3.91 1.74
CA CYS A 140 -20.19 -4.73 0.52
C CYS A 140 -19.03 -4.40 -0.43
N ALA A 141 -18.31 -3.29 -0.23
CA ALA A 141 -17.28 -2.88 -1.17
C ALA A 141 -16.03 -3.75 -1.08
N GLU A 142 -15.38 -3.94 -2.23
CA GLU A 142 -14.12 -4.68 -2.33
C GLU A 142 -12.99 -3.97 -1.56
N LEU A 143 -12.95 -2.64 -1.55
CA LEU A 143 -12.15 -1.89 -0.60
C LEU A 143 -12.91 -0.65 -0.12
N SER A 144 -13.09 -0.52 1.19
CA SER A 144 -13.68 0.65 1.85
C SER A 144 -12.79 1.12 3.01
N TRP A 145 -13.00 2.35 3.51
CA TRP A 145 -12.18 2.90 4.58
C TRP A 145 -12.95 3.83 5.52
N VAL A 146 -12.40 3.98 6.72
CA VAL A 146 -12.80 4.99 7.70
C VAL A 146 -11.57 5.79 8.11
N THR A 147 -11.69 7.11 8.12
CA THR A 147 -10.65 8.02 8.61
C THR A 147 -10.88 8.32 10.08
N LEU A 148 -9.84 8.10 10.88
CA LEU A 148 -9.82 8.42 12.30
C LEU A 148 -8.91 9.62 12.56
N VAL A 149 -9.27 10.39 13.58
CA VAL A 149 -8.47 11.47 14.17
C VAL A 149 -8.52 11.35 15.69
N ILE A 150 -7.59 11.97 16.41
CA ILE A 150 -7.66 12.03 17.88
C ILE A 150 -8.74 13.02 18.36
N GLU A 151 -9.27 12.80 19.55
CA GLU A 151 -10.10 13.82 20.23
C GLU A 151 -9.28 15.12 20.47
N GLY A 152 -9.92 16.29 20.34
CA GLY A 152 -9.26 17.58 20.55
C GLY A 152 -8.27 17.96 19.44
N ALA A 153 -8.42 17.36 18.26
CA ALA A 153 -7.50 17.55 17.14
C ALA A 153 -7.34 19.02 16.70
N THR A 154 -6.11 19.31 16.28
CA THR A 154 -5.72 20.49 15.51
C THR A 154 -5.40 20.08 14.07
N VAL A 155 -5.08 21.05 13.22
CA VAL A 155 -4.74 20.79 11.81
C VAL A 155 -3.58 19.80 11.65
N SER A 156 -2.60 19.81 12.55
CA SER A 156 -1.42 18.93 12.53
C SER A 156 -1.54 17.71 13.44
N SER A 157 -2.74 17.41 13.94
CA SER A 157 -2.95 16.23 14.78
C SER A 157 -2.78 14.93 13.99
N PRO A 158 -2.53 13.80 14.67
CA PRO A 158 -2.42 12.49 14.04
C PRO A 158 -3.75 12.00 13.44
N TYR A 159 -3.64 11.37 12.28
CA TYR A 159 -4.71 10.67 11.59
C TYR A 159 -4.26 9.25 11.26
N THR A 160 -5.24 8.35 11.13
CA THR A 160 -5.04 7.02 10.53
C THR A 160 -6.27 6.65 9.70
N GLN A 161 -6.11 5.73 8.76
CA GLN A 161 -7.22 5.20 7.96
C GLN A 161 -7.30 3.69 8.14
N MET A 162 -8.44 3.23 8.64
CA MET A 162 -8.80 1.81 8.73
C MET A 162 -9.28 1.33 7.37
N LEU A 163 -8.78 0.20 6.91
CA LEU A 163 -9.16 -0.44 5.65
C LEU A 163 -10.08 -1.63 5.90
N PHE A 164 -11.06 -1.81 5.03
CA PHE A 164 -12.03 -2.90 5.10
C PHE A 164 -12.27 -3.53 3.73
N HIS A 165 -12.49 -4.84 3.69
CA HIS A 165 -12.98 -5.58 2.52
C HIS A 165 -14.27 -6.28 2.91
N HIS A 166 -15.39 -5.93 2.26
CA HIS A 166 -16.72 -6.46 2.59
C HIS A 166 -17.05 -6.32 4.09
N GLY A 167 -16.60 -5.21 4.69
CA GLY A 167 -16.75 -4.90 6.11
C GLY A 167 -15.80 -5.64 7.06
N GLU A 168 -14.97 -6.56 6.57
CA GLU A 168 -13.89 -7.17 7.36
C GLU A 168 -12.70 -6.23 7.48
N TYR A 169 -12.21 -6.00 8.69
CA TYR A 169 -11.09 -5.11 8.96
C TYR A 169 -9.74 -5.70 8.51
N LEU A 170 -9.01 -4.95 7.69
CA LEU A 170 -7.74 -5.37 7.08
C LEU A 170 -6.50 -4.77 7.75
N GLY A 171 -6.67 -3.78 8.63
CA GLY A 171 -5.57 -3.01 9.20
C GLY A 171 -5.67 -1.52 8.87
N THR A 172 -4.56 -0.82 9.02
CA THR A 172 -4.47 0.63 8.74
C THR A 172 -3.50 0.91 7.62
N THR A 173 -3.72 1.99 6.86
CA THR A 173 -2.87 2.33 5.71
C THR A 173 -1.38 2.49 6.06
N THR A 174 -1.06 2.82 7.31
CA THR A 174 0.32 3.02 7.78
C THR A 174 0.53 2.44 9.17
N SER A 175 1.74 1.94 9.46
CA SER A 175 2.08 1.33 10.75
C SER A 175 2.04 2.30 11.93
N LYS A 176 2.12 3.62 11.66
CA LYS A 176 2.00 4.70 12.65
C LYS A 176 1.02 5.75 12.14
N ALA A 177 0.41 6.47 13.06
CA ALA A 177 -0.39 7.63 12.74
C ALA A 177 0.46 8.72 12.08
N ILE A 178 -0.12 9.43 11.12
CA ILE A 178 0.55 10.50 10.38
C ILE A 178 -0.10 11.82 10.77
N GLY A 179 0.71 12.83 11.06
CA GLY A 179 0.19 14.19 11.28
C GLY A 179 -0.54 14.69 10.03
N PHE A 180 -1.57 15.51 10.21
CA PHE A 180 -2.41 16.07 9.15
C PHE A 180 -3.37 15.07 8.50
N SER A 181 -4.54 15.58 8.10
CA SER A 181 -5.55 14.79 7.41
C SER A 181 -5.01 14.26 6.07
N PRO A 182 -5.14 12.95 5.79
CA PRO A 182 -4.81 12.38 4.49
C PRO A 182 -5.84 12.78 3.44
N SER A 183 -5.40 12.89 2.18
CA SER A 183 -6.31 13.02 1.05
C SER A 183 -6.41 11.68 0.34
N THR A 184 -7.58 11.05 0.40
CA THR A 184 -7.82 9.72 -0.20
C THR A 184 -8.78 9.83 -1.35
N VAL A 185 -8.42 9.19 -2.47
CA VAL A 185 -9.27 9.06 -3.65
C VAL A 185 -9.42 7.60 -4.01
N ARG A 186 -10.63 7.20 -4.39
CA ARG A 186 -10.90 5.89 -4.98
C ARG A 186 -10.44 5.90 -6.43
N LEU A 187 -9.64 4.91 -6.83
CA LEU A 187 -9.23 4.73 -8.23
C LEU A 187 -10.19 3.75 -8.93
N ASP A 188 -10.56 2.67 -8.24
CA ASP A 188 -11.55 1.69 -8.66
C ASP A 188 -12.16 0.98 -7.42
N ASP A 189 -12.90 -0.12 -7.61
CA ASP A 189 -13.59 -0.83 -6.53
C ASP A 189 -12.62 -1.44 -5.50
N ALA A 190 -11.45 -1.92 -5.96
CA ALA A 190 -10.44 -2.61 -5.17
C ALA A 190 -9.27 -1.72 -4.74
N THR A 191 -9.12 -0.53 -5.33
CA THR A 191 -7.94 0.31 -5.19
C THR A 191 -8.24 1.74 -4.77
N ILE A 192 -7.47 2.21 -3.79
CA ILE A 192 -7.43 3.61 -3.34
C ILE A 192 -6.03 4.19 -3.47
N GLN A 193 -5.95 5.51 -3.66
CA GLN A 193 -4.72 6.28 -3.54
C GLN A 193 -4.84 7.24 -2.36
N VAL A 194 -3.81 7.26 -1.51
CA VAL A 194 -3.71 8.13 -0.35
C VAL A 194 -2.52 9.06 -0.52
N THR A 195 -2.76 10.36 -0.42
CA THR A 195 -1.73 11.39 -0.35
C THR A 195 -1.57 11.85 1.10
N TYR A 196 -0.38 11.63 1.66
CA TYR A 196 -0.01 12.06 3.00
C TYR A 196 0.71 13.40 2.95
N ARG A 197 0.41 14.27 3.92
CA ARG A 197 1.19 15.48 4.19
C ARG A 197 2.12 15.23 5.37
N TYR A 198 3.34 15.74 5.32
CA TYR A 198 4.29 15.66 6.44
C TYR A 198 5.20 16.89 6.47
N VAL A 199 5.86 17.09 7.61
CA VAL A 199 6.86 18.14 7.83
C VAL A 199 8.19 17.69 7.21
N GLU A 200 8.79 18.49 6.33
CA GLU A 200 10.08 18.16 5.75
C GLU A 200 11.23 18.90 6.45
N GLY A 201 12.30 18.17 6.78
CA GLY A 201 13.49 18.77 7.39
C GLY A 201 13.18 19.47 8.70
N SER A 202 13.46 20.78 8.75
CA SER A 202 13.26 21.63 9.93
C SER A 202 12.06 22.57 9.82
N GLU A 203 11.09 22.25 8.98
CA GLU A 203 9.85 23.02 8.84
C GLU A 203 9.05 23.08 10.13
N SER A 204 8.27 24.15 10.28
CA SER A 204 7.18 24.17 11.25
C SER A 204 5.98 23.36 10.74
N ASN A 205 5.11 22.93 11.65
CA ASN A 205 3.86 22.24 11.28
C ASN A 205 2.97 23.09 10.35
N ALA A 206 3.01 24.41 10.49
CA ALA A 206 2.22 25.33 9.66
C ALA A 206 2.72 25.39 8.20
N GLU A 207 3.98 25.06 7.98
CA GLU A 207 4.67 25.14 6.68
C GLU A 207 4.84 23.77 6.01
N ALA A 208 4.26 22.71 6.59
CA ALA A 208 4.43 21.33 6.13
C ALA A 208 4.10 21.15 4.63
N ARG A 209 5.15 21.01 3.83
CA ARG A 209 5.03 20.86 2.37
C ARG A 209 5.36 19.47 1.85
N GLY A 210 5.89 18.58 2.69
CA GLY A 210 6.14 17.18 2.34
C GLY A 210 4.87 16.48 1.83
N ARG A 211 5.01 15.67 0.78
CA ARG A 211 3.95 14.84 0.20
C ARG A 211 4.48 13.46 -0.11
N ALA A 212 3.74 12.43 0.28
CA ALA A 212 4.02 11.04 -0.08
C ALA A 212 2.73 10.42 -0.60
N VAL A 213 2.79 9.70 -1.72
CA VAL A 213 1.63 9.12 -2.39
C VAL A 213 1.73 7.59 -2.36
N SER A 214 0.76 6.96 -1.71
CA SER A 214 0.64 5.50 -1.62
C SER A 214 -0.61 5.03 -2.36
N THR A 215 -0.54 3.84 -2.95
CA THR A 215 -1.67 3.12 -3.51
C THR A 215 -1.86 1.83 -2.72
N TYR A 216 -3.11 1.53 -2.37
CA TYR A 216 -3.51 0.33 -1.64
C TYR A 216 -4.55 -0.41 -2.47
N THR A 217 -4.28 -1.66 -2.80
CA THR A 217 -5.13 -2.50 -3.66
C THR A 217 -5.47 -3.79 -2.93
N TRP A 218 -6.74 -4.16 -2.88
CA TRP A 218 -7.13 -5.49 -2.43
C TRP A 218 -6.60 -6.56 -3.40
N ASN A 219 -5.89 -7.54 -2.86
CA ASN A 219 -5.36 -8.68 -3.60
C ASN A 219 -6.13 -9.95 -3.18
N PRO A 220 -7.02 -10.49 -4.04
CA PRO A 220 -7.83 -11.65 -3.72
C PRO A 220 -7.01 -12.95 -3.63
N ASP A 221 -5.84 -13.03 -4.28
CA ASP A 221 -5.00 -14.23 -4.24
C ASP A 221 -4.36 -14.43 -2.87
N THR A 222 -4.08 -13.32 -2.17
CA THR A 222 -3.41 -13.33 -0.87
C THR A 222 -4.30 -12.89 0.29
N GLU A 223 -5.57 -12.57 0.00
CA GLU A 223 -6.57 -12.03 0.93
C GLU A 223 -5.99 -10.87 1.76
N SER A 224 -5.31 -9.95 1.09
CA SER A 224 -4.55 -8.89 1.73
C SER A 224 -4.46 -7.64 0.85
N ILE A 225 -4.02 -6.52 1.41
CA ILE A 225 -3.71 -5.30 0.68
C ILE A 225 -2.30 -5.37 0.10
N ASP A 226 -2.17 -5.14 -1.20
CA ASP A 226 -0.89 -4.78 -1.82
C ASP A 226 -0.69 -3.27 -1.72
N HIS A 227 0.49 -2.87 -1.26
CA HIS A 227 0.95 -1.49 -1.20
C HIS A 227 1.99 -1.20 -2.29
N ALA A 228 1.84 -0.03 -2.92
CA ALA A 228 2.80 0.57 -3.83
C ALA A 228 2.93 2.09 -3.57
N GLY A 229 4.03 2.67 -4.01
CA GLY A 229 4.31 4.10 -3.82
C GLY A 229 5.11 4.39 -2.56
N GLU A 230 4.99 5.61 -2.05
CA GLU A 230 5.85 6.15 -0.99
C GLU A 230 5.05 6.38 0.29
N TRP A 231 5.60 5.92 1.42
CA TRP A 231 5.21 6.41 2.73
C TRP A 231 5.99 7.67 3.12
N PRO A 232 5.45 8.53 4.01
CA PRO A 232 6.25 9.57 4.63
C PRO A 232 7.52 9.02 5.29
N PRO A 233 8.60 9.80 5.39
CA PRO A 233 9.84 9.35 6.01
C PRO A 233 9.63 8.81 7.44
N GLY A 234 10.23 7.66 7.75
CA GLY A 234 10.14 7.01 9.07
C GLY A 234 8.86 6.22 9.32
N ILE A 235 8.02 6.06 8.28
CA ILE A 235 6.81 5.25 8.26
C ILE A 235 7.02 4.05 7.32
N GLY A 236 6.57 2.87 7.78
CA GLY A 236 6.71 1.56 7.15
C GLY A 236 6.38 0.48 8.16
#